data_AF-A0A7S0JD79-F1
#
_entry.id   AF-A0A7S0JD79-F1
#
_cell.length_a   1.000
_cell.length_b   1.000
_cell.length_c   1.000
_cell.angle_alpha   90.00
_cell.angle_beta   90.00
_cell.angle_gamma   90.00
#
_symmetry.space_group_name_H-M   'P 1'
#
loop_
_entity.id
_entity.type
_entity.pdbx_description
1 polymer ?
#
loop_
_entity_poly.entity_id
_entity_poly.type
_entity_poly.pdbx_seq_one_letter_code
_entity_poly.pdbx_strand_id
1 'polypeptide(L)'
;PRRARLLCSRAHSVVTTPAPLRAQTHACSSVSPPHVPLWDAVVSEQEEAALAAEASSALARRKYERGHFDGVIRGYRELQRPLGRWSVGNAAVLRRLMTLAMPAGTPLLPVHILDLQPEGCIARHVDSLEYSGEYIVGLSLLSHAVMRLEQP
;
A
#
# COMPACT_ATOMS: atom_id res chain seq x y z
N PRO A 1 18.90 18.47 -4.15
CA PRO A 1 17.62 17.71 -4.28
C PRO A 1 17.20 17.13 -2.92
N ARG A 2 16.13 17.67 -2.33
CA ARG A 2 15.62 17.26 -1.00
C ARG A 2 15.05 15.85 -1.10
N ARG A 3 15.75 14.86 -0.53
CA ARG A 3 15.32 13.46 -0.47
C ARG A 3 14.34 13.33 0.69
N ALA A 4 13.07 13.00 0.42
CA ALA A 4 12.18 12.53 1.47
C ALA A 4 12.44 11.03 1.68
N ARG A 5 13.15 10.68 2.77
CA ARG A 5 13.18 9.31 3.26
C ARG A 5 12.10 9.18 4.32
N LEU A 6 11.01 8.48 3.99
CA LEU A 6 10.06 8.03 5.00
C LEU A 6 10.65 6.79 5.66
N LEU A 7 11.27 6.98 6.83
CA LEU A 7 11.66 5.89 7.71
C LEU A 7 10.41 5.49 8.51
N CYS A 8 9.78 4.39 8.10
CA CYS A 8 8.71 3.78 8.87
C CYS A 8 9.32 3.03 10.06
N SER A 9 9.16 3.58 11.26
CA SER A 9 9.84 3.09 12.46
C SER A 9 9.08 2.01 13.23
N ARG A 10 7.88 1.57 12.78
CA ARG A 10 7.10 0.43 13.30
C ARG A 10 6.15 -0.17 12.25
N ALA A 11 5.88 -1.48 12.33
CA ALA A 11 5.10 -2.29 11.37
C ALA A 11 3.57 -1.95 11.29
N HIS A 12 3.20 -0.68 11.40
CA HIS A 12 1.82 -0.22 11.54
C HIS A 12 1.55 1.08 10.81
N SER A 13 2.23 1.30 9.69
CA SER A 13 2.07 2.54 8.93
C SER A 13 1.04 2.42 7.83
N VAL A 14 0.12 3.40 7.76
CA VAL A 14 -0.64 3.67 6.54
C VAL A 14 0.05 4.77 5.74
N VAL A 15 0.27 4.52 4.45
CA VAL A 15 0.74 5.54 3.49
C VAL A 15 -0.36 5.77 2.47
N THR A 16 -0.73 7.04 2.24
CA THR A 16 -1.54 7.39 1.07
C THR A 16 -0.82 8.25 0.07
N THR A 17 -0.82 7.80 -1.17
CA THR A 17 -0.41 8.59 -2.31
C THR A 17 -1.63 8.85 -3.18
N PRO A 18 -1.99 10.11 -3.48
CA PRO A 18 -2.86 10.34 -4.62
C PRO A 18 -2.13 9.82 -5.87
N ALA A 19 -2.81 9.01 -6.67
CA ALA A 19 -2.34 8.58 -7.99
C ALA A 19 -2.18 9.82 -8.91
N PRO A 20 -1.31 9.75 -9.93
CA PRO A 20 -0.37 10.81 -10.30
C PRO A 20 -1.02 12.19 -10.47
N LEU A 21 -0.34 13.22 -9.97
CA LEU A 21 -0.57 14.61 -10.38
C LEU A 21 -0.66 14.63 -11.90
N ARG A 22 -1.84 14.96 -12.43
CA ARG A 22 -2.01 15.36 -13.83
C ARG A 22 -0.81 16.21 -14.22
N ALA A 23 -0.17 15.85 -15.33
CA ALA A 23 0.77 16.72 -16.02
C ALA A 23 0.01 18.00 -16.37
N GLN A 24 0.04 18.97 -15.46
CA GLN A 24 -0.39 20.33 -15.74
C GLN A 24 0.73 20.95 -16.54
N THR A 25 0.59 20.89 -17.87
CA THR A 25 1.17 21.91 -18.72
C THR A 25 0.61 23.24 -18.23
N HIS A 26 1.40 23.99 -17.48
CA HIS A 26 1.66 25.43 -17.64
C HIS A 26 2.25 26.03 -16.35
N ALA A 27 3.32 26.80 -16.56
CA ALA A 27 3.92 27.79 -15.67
C ALA A 27 4.65 27.27 -14.41
N CYS A 28 5.97 27.42 -14.47
CA CYS A 28 6.93 27.44 -13.38
C CYS A 28 6.35 28.10 -12.10
N SER A 29 5.87 27.26 -11.19
CA SER A 29 5.58 27.58 -9.80
C SER A 29 6.05 26.37 -9.02
N SER A 30 6.84 26.56 -7.96
CA SER A 30 7.33 25.48 -7.12
C SER A 30 6.16 24.70 -6.51
N VAL A 31 5.72 23.64 -7.18
CA VAL A 31 4.72 22.72 -6.65
C VAL A 31 5.36 22.03 -5.46
N SER A 32 4.90 22.37 -4.25
CA SER A 32 5.26 21.62 -3.05
C SER A 32 5.04 20.14 -3.31
N PRO A 33 5.98 19.25 -2.92
CA PRO A 33 5.80 17.82 -3.12
C PRO A 33 4.43 17.41 -2.55
N PRO A 34 3.66 16.55 -3.23
CA PRO A 34 2.38 16.10 -2.72
C PRO A 34 2.57 15.59 -1.29
N HIS A 35 1.75 16.08 -0.36
CA HIS A 35 1.78 15.62 1.02
C HIS A 35 1.27 14.18 1.06
N VAL A 36 2.16 13.26 1.39
CA VAL A 36 1.86 11.85 1.60
C VAL A 36 1.74 11.64 3.11
N PRO A 37 0.51 11.60 3.66
CA PRO A 37 0.33 11.39 5.08
C PRO A 37 0.82 9.99 5.48
N LEU A 38 1.46 9.95 6.65
CA LEU A 38 1.92 8.75 7.32
C LEU A 38 1.22 8.69 8.68
N TRP A 39 0.57 7.58 8.97
CA TRP A 39 0.00 7.32 10.30
C TRP A 39 0.65 6.11 10.91
N ASP A 40 1.29 6.29 12.06
CA ASP A 40 1.86 5.19 12.84
C ASP A 40 0.83 4.59 13.79
N ALA A 41 0.99 3.30 14.12
CA ALA A 41 0.19 2.60 15.13
C ALA A 41 -1.34 2.65 14.88
N VAL A 42 -1.76 2.57 13.61
CA VAL A 42 -3.20 2.61 13.23
C VAL A 42 -3.97 1.33 13.53
N VAL A 43 -3.25 0.25 13.81
CA VAL A 43 -3.80 -1.04 14.24
C VAL A 43 -3.11 -1.46 15.54
N SER A 44 -3.80 -2.20 16.38
CA SER A 44 -3.23 -2.84 17.57
C SER A 44 -2.44 -4.09 17.18
N GLU A 45 -1.57 -4.59 18.08
CA GLU A 45 -0.84 -5.85 17.88
C GLU A 45 -1.78 -7.04 17.63
N GLN A 46 -2.95 -7.05 18.28
CA GLN A 46 -3.97 -8.08 18.06
C GLN A 46 -4.58 -8.00 16.65
N GLU A 47 -4.85 -6.78 16.17
CA GLU A 47 -5.37 -6.55 14.82
C GLU A 47 -4.31 -6.86 13.75
N GLU A 48 -3.05 -6.48 13.96
CA GLU A 48 -1.93 -6.87 13.10
C GLU A 48 -1.84 -8.40 13.00
N ALA A 49 -1.82 -9.11 14.14
CA ALA A 49 -1.72 -10.56 14.16
C ALA A 49 -2.91 -11.23 13.43
N ALA A 50 -4.12 -10.72 13.63
CA ALA A 50 -5.32 -11.23 12.96
C ALA A 50 -5.30 -10.99 11.44
N LEU A 51 -4.88 -9.80 11.00
CA LEU A 51 -4.73 -9.47 9.59
C LEU A 51 -3.66 -10.32 8.92
N ALA A 52 -2.50 -10.44 9.56
CA ALA A 52 -1.37 -11.21 9.05
C ALA A 52 -1.69 -12.70 8.95
N ALA A 53 -2.37 -13.28 9.95
CA ALA A 53 -2.78 -14.67 9.92
C ALA A 53 -3.79 -14.95 8.80
N GLU A 54 -4.79 -14.09 8.63
CA GLU A 54 -5.78 -14.24 7.57
C GLU A 54 -5.16 -14.05 6.17
N ALA A 55 -4.29 -13.06 6.00
CA ALA A 55 -3.56 -12.82 4.76
C ALA A 55 -2.65 -14.01 4.40
N SER A 56 -1.90 -14.52 5.36
CA SER A 56 -1.03 -15.69 5.20
C SER A 56 -1.81 -16.94 4.79
N SER A 57 -2.98 -17.16 5.41
CA SER A 57 -3.89 -18.25 5.06
C SER A 57 -4.41 -18.11 3.62
N ALA A 58 -4.80 -16.90 3.21
CA ALA A 58 -5.27 -16.64 1.86
C ALA A 58 -4.17 -16.87 0.80
N LEU A 59 -2.91 -16.59 1.14
CA LEU A 59 -1.74 -16.79 0.29
C LEU A 59 -1.13 -18.20 0.39
N ALA A 60 -1.65 -19.10 1.23
CA ALA A 60 -1.00 -20.38 1.56
C ALA A 60 -0.70 -21.27 0.33
N ARG A 61 -1.51 -21.17 -0.72
CA ARG A 61 -1.33 -21.94 -1.97
C ARG A 61 -0.55 -21.18 -3.05
N ARG A 62 -0.20 -19.92 -2.82
CA ARG A 62 0.57 -19.10 -3.76
C ARG A 62 2.06 -19.34 -3.52
N LYS A 63 2.78 -19.64 -4.60
CA LYS A 63 4.24 -19.72 -4.59
C LYS A 63 4.81 -18.32 -4.74
N TYR A 64 6.00 -18.10 -4.18
CA TYR A 64 6.75 -16.89 -4.47
C TYR A 64 7.20 -16.86 -5.93
N GLU A 65 6.98 -15.73 -6.57
CA GLU A 65 7.34 -15.41 -7.93
C GLU A 65 8.66 -14.63 -7.96
N ARG A 66 9.53 -14.99 -8.90
CA ARG A 66 10.84 -14.34 -9.04
C ARG A 66 10.74 -12.93 -9.64
N GLY A 67 9.70 -12.66 -10.41
CA GLY A 67 9.44 -11.35 -11.03
C GLY A 67 8.02 -11.26 -11.58
N HIS A 68 7.42 -10.07 -11.46
CA HIS A 68 6.11 -9.74 -12.04
C HIS A 68 6.24 -9.45 -13.55
N PHE A 69 5.14 -9.50 -14.30
CA PHE A 69 5.18 -9.38 -15.78
C PHE A 69 5.75 -8.05 -16.28
N ASP A 70 5.61 -6.99 -15.48
CA ASP A 70 6.15 -5.65 -15.75
C ASP A 70 7.58 -5.45 -15.20
N GLY A 71 8.14 -6.44 -14.50
CA GLY A 71 9.46 -6.38 -13.88
C GLY A 71 9.57 -5.50 -12.63
N VAL A 72 8.46 -4.98 -12.10
CA VAL A 72 8.46 -4.06 -10.96
C VAL A 72 8.66 -4.79 -9.64
N ILE A 73 7.94 -5.91 -9.43
CA ILE A 73 7.95 -6.63 -8.15
C ILE A 73 8.79 -7.90 -8.29
N ARG A 74 9.63 -8.19 -7.28
CA ARG A 74 10.50 -9.37 -7.20
C ARG A 74 10.40 -10.04 -5.84
N GLY A 75 10.46 -11.38 -5.82
CA GLY A 75 10.45 -12.17 -4.59
C GLY A 75 9.15 -12.02 -3.81
N TYR A 76 8.01 -12.15 -4.50
CA TYR A 76 6.69 -11.83 -3.95
C TYR A 76 5.68 -12.94 -4.18
N ARG A 77 4.60 -12.96 -3.40
CA ARG A 77 3.37 -13.66 -3.75
C ARG A 77 2.21 -12.73 -3.46
N GLU A 78 1.15 -12.81 -4.26
CA GLU A 78 0.04 -11.88 -4.13
C GLU A 78 -1.32 -12.51 -4.43
N LEU A 79 -2.35 -11.80 -4.00
CA LEU A 79 -3.71 -12.01 -4.46
C LEU A 79 -4.53 -10.74 -4.24
N GLN A 80 -5.63 -10.61 -4.97
CA GLN A 80 -6.67 -9.62 -4.70
C GLN A 80 -7.88 -10.31 -4.07
N ARG A 81 -8.45 -9.71 -3.02
CA ARG A 81 -9.58 -10.27 -2.29
C ARG A 81 -10.65 -9.21 -2.00
N PRO A 82 -11.91 -9.42 -2.41
CA PRO A 82 -13.00 -8.52 -2.06
C PRO A 82 -13.13 -8.36 -0.55
N LEU A 83 -13.45 -7.15 -0.07
CA LEU A 83 -13.59 -6.85 1.36
C LEU A 83 -14.56 -7.82 2.07
N GLY A 84 -15.66 -8.20 1.42
CA GLY A 84 -16.65 -9.14 1.96
C GLY A 84 -16.16 -10.57 2.14
N ARG A 85 -14.96 -10.91 1.64
CA ARG A 85 -14.34 -12.21 1.90
C ARG A 85 -13.50 -12.20 3.17
N TRP A 86 -13.13 -11.06 3.73
CA TRP A 86 -12.38 -10.99 4.98
C TRP A 86 -13.26 -11.35 6.19
N SER A 87 -12.63 -11.81 7.29
CA SER A 87 -13.35 -11.95 8.56
C SER A 87 -13.99 -10.63 9.00
N VAL A 88 -15.07 -10.70 9.77
CA VAL A 88 -15.81 -9.50 10.22
C VAL A 88 -14.88 -8.53 10.95
N GLY A 89 -13.99 -9.03 11.82
CA GLY A 89 -13.00 -8.22 12.54
C GLY A 89 -12.02 -7.53 11.60
N ASN A 90 -11.36 -8.27 10.71
CA ASN A 90 -10.39 -7.70 9.78
C ASN A 90 -11.05 -6.74 8.78
N ALA A 91 -12.26 -7.04 8.31
CA ALA A 91 -13.02 -6.14 7.45
C ALA A 91 -13.37 -4.82 8.16
N ALA A 92 -13.63 -4.84 9.47
CA ALA A 92 -13.86 -3.63 10.25
C ALA A 92 -12.59 -2.77 10.35
N VAL A 93 -11.43 -3.40 10.57
CA VAL A 93 -10.13 -2.70 10.58
C VAL A 93 -9.86 -2.06 9.22
N LEU A 94 -9.99 -2.82 8.13
CA LEU A 94 -9.76 -2.31 6.77
C LEU A 94 -10.69 -1.12 6.44
N ARG A 95 -11.98 -1.18 6.82
CA ARG A 95 -12.90 -0.04 6.67
C ARG A 95 -12.44 1.18 7.46
N ARG A 96 -12.00 1.00 8.71
CA ARG A 96 -11.49 2.09 9.55
C ARG A 96 -10.30 2.79 8.89
N LEU A 97 -9.36 2.02 8.33
CA LEU A 97 -8.20 2.57 7.61
C LEU A 97 -8.63 3.36 6.35
N MET A 98 -9.62 2.85 5.62
CA MET A 98 -10.14 3.56 4.45
C MET A 98 -10.83 4.87 4.83
N THR A 99 -11.65 4.88 5.88
CA THR A 99 -12.30 6.10 6.37
C THR A 99 -11.30 7.13 6.89
N LEU A 100 -10.19 6.67 7.48
CA LEU A 100 -9.11 7.55 7.91
C LEU A 100 -8.40 8.22 6.73
N ALA A 101 -8.21 7.48 5.63
CA ALA A 101 -7.22 7.81 4.63
C ALA A 101 -7.78 8.23 3.26
N MET A 102 -9.09 8.02 3.01
CA MET A 102 -9.76 8.34 1.75
C MET A 102 -11.06 9.11 1.96
N PRO A 103 -11.47 9.95 0.99
CA PRO A 103 -12.77 10.60 1.02
C PRO A 103 -13.93 9.61 1.12
N ALA A 104 -14.99 10.00 1.82
CA ALA A 104 -16.23 9.23 1.87
C ALA A 104 -16.79 8.99 0.46
N GLY A 105 -17.27 7.78 0.19
CA GLY A 105 -17.82 7.41 -1.13
C GLY A 105 -16.79 6.99 -2.17
N THR A 106 -15.48 7.02 -1.86
CA THR A 106 -14.43 6.47 -2.74
C THR A 106 -14.70 4.98 -3.02
N PRO A 107 -14.85 4.55 -4.29
CA PRO A 107 -15.06 3.15 -4.62
C PRO A 107 -13.88 2.29 -4.16
N LEU A 108 -14.18 1.17 -3.50
CA LEU A 108 -13.17 0.23 -3.03
C LEU A 108 -12.92 -0.86 -4.06
N LEU A 109 -11.69 -0.91 -4.55
CA LEU A 109 -11.18 -2.06 -5.30
C LEU A 109 -10.90 -3.25 -4.35
N PRO A 110 -10.88 -4.49 -4.83
CA PRO A 110 -10.47 -5.64 -4.03
C PRO A 110 -9.13 -5.37 -3.31
N VAL A 111 -9.06 -5.76 -2.04
CA VAL A 111 -7.87 -5.55 -1.20
C VAL A 111 -6.73 -6.39 -1.77
N HIS A 112 -5.65 -5.72 -2.16
CA HIS A 112 -4.43 -6.36 -2.64
C HIS A 112 -3.58 -6.79 -1.46
N ILE A 113 -3.30 -8.09 -1.38
CA ILE A 113 -2.40 -8.67 -0.39
C ILE A 113 -1.10 -8.97 -1.13
N LEU A 114 -0.03 -8.31 -0.71
CA LEU A 114 1.32 -8.50 -1.22
C LEU A 114 2.24 -8.96 -0.09
N ASP A 115 2.84 -10.13 -0.26
CA ASP A 115 3.79 -10.71 0.68
C ASP A 115 5.15 -10.78 -0.01
N LEU A 116 6.16 -10.16 0.61
CA LEU A 116 7.53 -10.09 0.12
C LEU A 116 8.43 -11.02 0.93
N GLN A 117 9.32 -11.73 0.24
CA GLN A 117 10.46 -12.39 0.88
C GLN A 117 11.39 -11.35 1.54
N PRO A 118 12.29 -11.76 2.45
CA PRO A 118 13.27 -10.85 3.05
C PRO A 118 14.11 -10.08 2.01
N GLU A 119 14.44 -10.72 0.89
CA GLU A 119 15.17 -10.11 -0.25
C GLU A 119 14.23 -9.57 -1.35
N GLY A 120 12.92 -9.69 -1.15
CA GLY A 120 11.90 -9.19 -2.05
C GLY A 120 11.89 -7.66 -2.12
N CYS A 121 11.50 -7.11 -3.27
CA CYS A 121 11.40 -5.66 -3.42
C CYS A 121 10.38 -5.24 -4.48
N ILE A 122 9.94 -3.99 -4.35
CA ILE A 122 9.13 -3.27 -5.33
C ILE A 122 10.03 -2.19 -5.93
N ALA A 123 10.29 -2.27 -7.23
CA ALA A 123 11.09 -1.30 -7.96
C ALA A 123 10.33 0.04 -8.13
N ARG A 124 11.05 1.08 -8.53
CA ARG A 124 10.45 2.40 -8.83
C ARG A 124 9.42 2.24 -9.95
N HIS A 125 8.19 2.64 -9.68
CA HIS A 125 7.09 2.64 -10.65
C HIS A 125 6.04 3.67 -10.25
N VAL A 126 5.05 3.85 -11.13
CA VAL A 126 3.81 4.59 -10.86
C VAL A 126 2.68 3.62 -11.14
N ASP A 127 1.80 3.43 -10.16
CA ASP A 127 0.60 2.62 -10.30
C ASP A 127 -0.30 3.09 -11.46
N SER A 128 -0.96 2.12 -12.11
CA SER A 128 -1.96 2.42 -13.13
C SER A 128 -3.24 2.94 -12.49
N LEU A 129 -3.74 4.08 -12.97
CA LEU A 129 -5.04 4.62 -12.56
C LEU A 129 -6.20 3.64 -12.82
N GLU A 130 -6.11 2.84 -13.89
CA GLU A 130 -7.13 1.86 -14.25
C GLU A 130 -7.22 0.73 -13.22
N TYR A 131 -6.09 0.34 -12.62
CA TYR A 131 -5.99 -0.81 -11.73
C TYR A 131 -5.93 -0.46 -10.24
N SER A 132 -5.45 0.73 -9.89
CA SER A 132 -5.27 1.18 -8.50
C SER A 132 -6.25 2.28 -8.09
N GLY A 133 -6.89 2.96 -9.04
CA GLY A 133 -7.77 4.10 -8.78
C GLY A 133 -7.01 5.36 -8.37
N GLU A 134 -7.73 6.32 -7.78
CA GLU A 134 -7.18 7.65 -7.44
C GLU A 134 -6.38 7.67 -6.13
N TYR A 135 -6.63 6.72 -5.23
CA TYR A 135 -6.04 6.69 -3.89
C TYR A 135 -5.46 5.30 -3.61
N ILE A 136 -4.19 5.26 -3.21
CA ILE A 136 -3.55 4.04 -2.71
C ILE A 136 -3.43 4.17 -1.20
N VAL A 137 -3.85 3.14 -0.47
CA VAL A 137 -3.73 3.05 0.99
C VAL A 137 -2.93 1.80 1.33
N GLY A 138 -1.64 1.95 1.64
CA GLY A 138 -0.78 0.83 1.98
C GLY A 138 -0.66 0.63 3.48
N LEU A 139 -1.03 -0.54 4.00
CA LEU A 139 -0.76 -0.97 5.38
C LEU A 139 0.44 -1.92 5.38
N SER A 140 1.53 -1.53 6.05
CA SER A 140 2.69 -2.41 6.26
C SER A 140 2.50 -3.23 7.53
N LEU A 141 2.83 -4.53 7.49
CA LEU A 141 2.74 -5.48 8.61
C LEU A 141 4.05 -6.30 8.71
N LEU A 142 4.25 -7.00 9.84
CA LEU A 142 5.33 -7.96 10.11
C LEU A 142 6.73 -7.38 10.25
N SER A 143 7.22 -6.66 9.24
CA SER A 143 8.59 -6.17 9.18
C SER A 143 8.68 -4.77 8.59
N HIS A 144 9.78 -4.08 8.88
CA HIS A 144 9.99 -2.71 8.42
C HIS A 144 10.34 -2.66 6.93
N ALA A 145 9.78 -1.68 6.24
CA ALA A 145 10.13 -1.34 4.87
C ALA A 145 10.34 0.17 4.70
N VAL A 146 11.07 0.56 3.66
CA VAL A 146 11.29 1.97 3.30
C VAL A 146 10.65 2.25 1.95
N MET A 147 9.57 3.03 1.96
CA MET A 147 9.01 3.60 0.72
C MET A 147 9.79 4.85 0.33
N ARG A 148 10.24 4.92 -0.93
CA ARG A 148 10.92 6.09 -1.50
C ARG A 148 10.05 6.70 -2.57
N LEU A 149 9.68 7.97 -2.37
CA LEU A 149 8.90 8.75 -3.30
C LEU A 149 9.80 9.80 -3.94
N GLU A 150 9.82 9.83 -5.26
CA GLU A 150 10.66 10.71 -6.05
C GLU A 150 9.80 11.32 -7.15
N GLN A 151 10.02 12.61 -7.45
CA GLN A 151 9.43 13.21 -8.64
C GLN A 151 10.01 12.53 -9.90
N PRO A 152 9.20 12.36 -10.97
CA PRO A 152 9.67 11.86 -12.25
C PRO A 152 10.95 12.53 -12.73
#